data_AF-A0A9P5PWJ8-F1
#
_entry.id   AF-A0A9P5PWJ8-F1
#
_cell.length_a   1.000
_cell.length_b   1.000
_cell.length_c   1.000
_cell.angle_alpha   90.00
_cell.angle_beta   90.00
_cell.angle_gamma   90.00
#
_symmetry.space_group_name_H-M   'P 1'
#
loop_
_entity.id
_entity.type
_entity.pdbx_description
1 polymer ?
#
loop_
_entity_poly.entity_id
_entity_poly.type
_entity_poly.pdbx_seq_one_letter_code
_entity_poly.pdbx_strand_id
1 'polypeptide(L)'
;MTVFLTPEEVAKYLVDRNLTSYFALSGAVLFLYDWMLMLPVELDVVWSEKLRPLNVLYIIQRYMPFVDTVGILLPVFFAKPMEPHTCRVLYSTSAWMFIGGVALTEIILMMRTWALWGKDTKLTVGLTIFFLGCWVPDLYIMHLFLKSQTYIPSPLPQIGCVILLGGEPILYVGWVILMIYEAVILTLMLIPGVALFRSGKWSALTTVVYRDGIFYYLFLFGLSVVNLVAVLVLPHVLQNLFFPYQRVMHTILTSRVVLHMRSQSRKPATLSALVVHAR
;
A
#
# COMPACT_ATOMS: atom_id res chain seq x y z
N MET A 1 19.00 -6.17 -31.18
CA MET A 1 19.22 -4.73 -31.39
C MET A 1 19.90 -4.19 -30.13
N THR A 2 21.23 -4.18 -30.11
CA THR A 2 21.99 -3.57 -29.00
C THR A 2 21.83 -2.07 -29.13
N VAL A 3 21.03 -1.48 -28.25
CA VAL A 3 20.85 -0.02 -28.17
C VAL A 3 22.18 0.55 -27.70
N PHE A 4 22.90 1.22 -28.62
CA PHE A 4 24.08 2.00 -28.26
C PHE A 4 23.60 3.27 -27.54
N LEU A 5 23.49 3.19 -26.22
CA LEU A 5 23.29 4.38 -25.39
C LEU A 5 24.56 5.23 -25.44
N THR A 6 24.40 6.52 -25.72
CA THR A 6 25.49 7.49 -25.60
C THR A 6 25.94 7.60 -24.13
N PRO A 7 27.19 8.00 -23.85
CA PRO A 7 27.67 8.18 -22.47
C PRO A 7 26.78 9.12 -21.63
N GLU A 8 26.19 10.14 -22.26
CA GLU A 8 25.26 11.08 -21.62
C GLU A 8 23.93 10.42 -21.24
N GLU A 9 23.37 9.59 -22.11
CA GLU A 9 22.13 8.83 -21.82
C GLU A 9 22.34 7.81 -20.70
N VAL A 10 23.50 7.15 -20.68
CA VAL A 10 23.88 6.26 -19.57
C VAL A 10 23.97 7.07 -18.27
N ALA A 11 24.68 8.20 -18.25
CA ALA A 11 24.81 9.03 -17.06
C ALA A 11 23.45 9.49 -16.52
N LYS A 12 22.55 9.95 -17.40
CA LYS A 12 21.19 10.35 -17.02
C LYS A 12 20.39 9.18 -16.43
N TYR A 13 20.44 8.01 -17.08
CA TYR A 13 19.78 6.80 -16.57
C TYR A 13 20.26 6.43 -15.17
N LEU A 14 21.57 6.53 -14.91
CA LEU A 14 22.15 6.23 -13.60
C LEU A 14 21.67 7.18 -12.52
N VAL A 15 21.59 8.48 -12.81
CA VAL A 15 21.07 9.48 -11.87
C VAL A 15 19.61 9.19 -11.53
N ASP A 16 18.76 9.00 -12.56
CA ASP A 16 17.34 8.74 -12.37
C ASP A 16 17.10 7.43 -11.60
N ARG A 17 17.87 6.39 -11.92
CA ARG A 17 17.81 5.09 -11.22
C ARG A 17 18.24 5.22 -9.75
N ASN A 18 19.32 5.94 -9.47
CA ASN A 18 19.80 6.15 -8.10
C ASN A 18 18.77 6.93 -7.28
N LEU A 19 18.10 7.90 -7.89
CA LEU A 19 17.00 8.61 -7.22
C LEU A 19 15.88 7.63 -6.84
N THR A 20 15.44 6.78 -7.76
CA THR A 20 14.43 5.74 -7.48
C THR A 20 14.87 4.75 -6.40
N SER A 21 16.14 4.33 -6.40
CA SER A 21 16.65 3.39 -5.39
C SER A 21 16.75 4.02 -4.00
N TYR A 22 17.11 5.30 -3.88
CA TYR A 22 17.11 6.02 -2.59
C TYR A 22 15.70 6.25 -2.05
N PHE A 23 14.71 6.48 -2.92
CA PHE A 23 13.30 6.55 -2.54
C PHE A 23 12.78 5.19 -2.05
N ALA A 24 13.16 4.09 -2.71
CA ALA A 24 12.84 2.75 -2.23
C ALA A 24 13.50 2.46 -0.87
N LEU A 25 14.78 2.82 -0.69
CA LEU A 25 15.50 2.67 0.57
C LEU A 25 14.85 3.46 1.71
N SER A 26 14.54 4.74 1.48
CA SER A 26 13.90 5.58 2.50
C SER A 26 12.48 5.10 2.83
N GLY A 27 11.70 4.63 1.86
CA GLY A 27 10.42 3.96 2.09
C GLY A 27 10.57 2.70 2.96
N ALA A 28 11.57 1.86 2.68
CA ALA A 28 11.87 0.67 3.48
C ALA A 28 12.29 1.02 4.93
N VAL A 29 13.13 2.04 5.11
CA VAL A 29 13.52 2.53 6.44
C VAL A 29 12.31 3.06 7.20
N LEU A 30 11.43 3.82 6.54
CA LEU A 30 10.20 4.33 7.14
C LEU A 30 9.29 3.19 7.60
N PHE A 31 9.13 2.15 6.77
CA PHE A 31 8.40 0.94 7.13
C PHE A 31 8.98 0.27 8.38
N LEU A 32 10.29 0.00 8.38
CA LEU A 32 10.96 -0.65 9.51
C LEU A 32 10.84 0.17 10.79
N TYR A 33 10.98 1.49 10.68
CA TYR A 33 10.82 2.41 11.80
C TYR A 33 9.40 2.36 12.38
N ASP A 34 8.36 2.45 11.54
CA ASP A 34 6.97 2.33 11.98
C ASP A 34 6.69 0.96 12.61
N TRP A 35 7.24 -0.10 12.00
CA TRP A 35 7.11 -1.46 12.49
C TRP A 35 7.64 -1.59 13.92
N MET A 36 8.86 -1.11 14.18
CA MET A 36 9.45 -1.12 15.52
C MET A 36 8.63 -0.32 16.53
N LEU A 37 8.13 0.86 16.14
CA LEU A 37 7.34 1.71 17.04
C LEU A 37 6.01 1.09 17.46
N MET A 38 5.35 0.37 16.56
CA MET A 38 4.02 -0.20 16.82
C MET A 38 4.08 -1.63 17.37
N LEU A 39 5.24 -2.28 17.36
CA LEU A 39 5.41 -3.66 17.82
C LEU A 39 4.89 -3.90 19.25
N PRO A 40 5.15 -3.03 20.26
CA PRO A 40 4.64 -3.27 21.62
C PRO A 40 3.10 -3.32 21.67
N VAL A 41 2.46 -2.35 21.01
CA VAL A 41 0.99 -2.28 20.93
C VAL A 41 0.42 -3.46 20.15
N GLU A 42 1.12 -3.90 19.11
CA GLU A 42 0.73 -5.07 18.31
C GLU A 42 0.76 -6.36 19.13
N LEU A 43 1.82 -6.59 19.91
CA LEU A 43 1.94 -7.76 20.79
C LEU A 43 0.80 -7.82 21.82
N ASP A 44 0.46 -6.67 22.40
CA ASP A 44 -0.61 -6.58 23.38
C ASP A 44 -2.00 -6.83 22.79
N VAL A 45 -2.25 -6.37 21.56
CA VAL A 45 -3.60 -6.25 21.00
C VAL A 45 -3.92 -7.31 19.94
N VAL A 46 -2.94 -7.75 19.15
CA VAL A 46 -3.14 -8.71 18.06
C VAL A 46 -2.74 -10.11 18.48
N TRP A 47 -1.57 -10.24 19.10
CA TRP A 47 -1.01 -11.55 19.47
C TRP A 47 -1.62 -12.14 20.74
N SER A 48 -2.20 -11.30 21.59
CA SER A 48 -2.91 -11.73 22.81
C SER A 48 -4.35 -12.22 22.53
N GLU A 49 -4.89 -12.04 21.32
CA GLU A 49 -6.26 -12.42 20.97
C GLU A 49 -6.31 -13.73 20.16
N LYS A 50 -7.47 -14.43 20.22
CA LYS A 50 -7.72 -15.62 19.38
C LYS A 50 -7.61 -15.26 17.90
N LEU A 51 -7.02 -16.14 17.10
CA LEU A 51 -6.90 -15.99 15.65
C LEU A 51 -8.27 -15.86 14.97
N ARG A 52 -8.65 -14.63 14.61
CA ARG A 52 -9.83 -14.32 13.79
C ARG A 52 -9.39 -14.05 12.35
N PRO A 53 -10.29 -14.19 11.34
CA PRO A 53 -9.95 -13.92 9.93
C PRO A 53 -9.32 -12.52 9.71
N LEU A 54 -9.84 -11.49 10.38
CA LEU A 54 -9.27 -10.13 10.31
C LEU A 54 -7.85 -10.05 10.91
N ASN A 55 -7.50 -10.88 11.88
CA ASN A 55 -6.14 -10.94 12.45
C ASN A 55 -5.18 -11.54 11.43
N VAL A 56 -5.59 -12.60 10.73
CA VAL A 56 -4.78 -13.23 9.68
C VAL A 56 -4.52 -12.24 8.54
N LEU A 57 -5.58 -11.56 8.06
CA LEU A 57 -5.44 -10.54 7.00
C LEU A 57 -4.52 -9.39 7.45
N TYR A 58 -4.67 -8.92 8.69
CA TYR A 58 -3.78 -7.92 9.27
C TYR A 58 -2.32 -8.38 9.28
N ILE A 59 -2.02 -9.59 9.78
CA ILE A 59 -0.66 -10.11 9.86
C ILE A 59 -0.05 -10.22 8.45
N ILE A 60 -0.78 -10.78 7.49
CA ILE A 60 -0.28 -10.89 6.11
C ILE A 60 0.05 -9.50 5.54
N GLN A 61 -0.86 -8.55 5.71
CA GLN A 61 -0.71 -7.19 5.21
C GLN A 61 0.45 -6.43 5.87
N ARG A 62 0.61 -6.60 7.18
CA ARG A 62 1.65 -5.95 8.01
C ARG A 62 3.04 -6.43 7.65
N TYR A 63 3.20 -7.73 7.43
CA TYR A 63 4.51 -8.34 7.24
C TYR A 63 4.92 -8.49 5.77
N MET A 64 4.01 -8.35 4.80
CA MET A 64 4.35 -8.40 3.38
C MET A 64 5.51 -7.46 2.97
N PRO A 65 5.60 -6.20 3.46
CA PRO A 65 6.70 -5.31 3.07
C PRO A 65 8.10 -5.77 3.47
N PHE A 66 8.24 -6.66 4.44
CA PHE A 66 9.52 -7.32 4.71
C PHE A 66 9.98 -8.18 3.53
N VAL A 67 9.05 -8.79 2.82
CA VAL A 67 9.35 -9.66 1.68
C VAL A 67 9.43 -8.83 0.40
N ASP A 68 8.37 -8.11 0.04
CA ASP A 68 8.27 -7.47 -1.27
C ASP A 68 9.24 -6.28 -1.44
N THR A 69 9.42 -5.48 -0.38
CA THR A 69 10.17 -4.23 -0.39
C THR A 69 11.58 -4.47 0.14
N VAL A 70 11.71 -4.95 1.38
CA VAL A 70 13.03 -5.16 2.00
C VAL A 70 13.75 -6.37 1.39
N GLY A 71 13.05 -7.50 1.25
CA GLY A 71 13.65 -8.77 0.83
C GLY A 71 13.83 -8.95 -0.68
N ILE A 72 13.10 -8.19 -1.51
CA ILE A 72 13.14 -8.33 -2.97
C ILE A 72 13.49 -7.00 -3.65
N LEU A 73 12.73 -5.93 -3.43
CA LEU A 73 12.93 -4.66 -4.15
C LEU A 73 14.29 -4.02 -3.86
N LEU A 74 14.74 -3.98 -2.60
CA LEU A 74 16.06 -3.45 -2.27
C LEU A 74 17.20 -4.24 -2.94
N PRO A 75 17.23 -5.59 -2.91
CA PRO A 75 18.17 -6.36 -3.70
C PRO A 75 18.12 -6.08 -5.21
N VAL A 76 16.93 -5.87 -5.80
CA VAL A 76 16.82 -5.51 -7.22
C VAL A 76 17.61 -4.22 -7.54
N PHE A 77 17.60 -3.25 -6.62
CA PHE A 77 18.33 -2.00 -6.80
C PHE A 77 19.81 -2.05 -6.43
N PHE A 78 20.15 -2.68 -5.30
CA PHE A 78 21.46 -2.57 -4.64
C PHE A 78 22.31 -3.85 -4.65
N ALA A 79 21.77 -5.00 -5.07
CA ALA A 79 22.58 -6.22 -5.15
C ALA A 79 23.60 -6.13 -6.30
N LYS A 80 24.52 -7.10 -6.31
CA LYS A 80 25.47 -7.30 -7.40
C LYS A 80 24.72 -7.50 -8.74
N PRO A 81 25.39 -7.23 -9.88
CA PRO A 81 24.86 -7.52 -11.20
C PRO A 81 24.29 -8.92 -11.28
N MET A 82 23.09 -9.02 -11.83
CA MET A 82 22.36 -10.27 -11.96
C MET A 82 21.98 -10.51 -13.41
N GLU A 83 21.76 -11.77 -13.74
CA GLU A 83 21.28 -12.16 -15.07
C GLU A 83 19.89 -11.52 -15.36
N PRO A 84 19.61 -11.09 -16.60
CA PRO A 84 18.33 -10.47 -16.95
C PRO A 84 17.11 -11.31 -16.58
N HIS A 85 17.22 -12.64 -16.68
CA HIS A 85 16.15 -13.57 -16.28
C HIS A 85 15.86 -13.46 -14.77
N THR A 86 16.89 -13.53 -13.94
CA THR A 86 16.77 -13.42 -12.48
C THR A 86 16.19 -12.06 -12.07
N CYS A 87 16.63 -10.97 -12.71
CA CYS A 87 16.02 -9.68 -12.45
C CYS A 87 14.53 -9.69 -12.81
N ARG A 88 14.17 -10.17 -14.00
CA ARG A 88 12.77 -10.19 -14.43
C ARG A 88 11.89 -10.92 -13.41
N VAL A 89 12.35 -12.06 -12.91
CA VAL A 89 11.63 -12.84 -11.90
C VAL A 89 11.49 -12.07 -10.59
N LEU A 90 12.59 -11.51 -10.06
CA LEU A 90 12.55 -10.76 -8.80
C LEU A 90 11.68 -9.51 -8.89
N TYR A 91 11.88 -8.69 -9.92
CA TYR A 91 11.10 -7.46 -10.12
C TYR A 91 9.61 -7.76 -10.34
N SER A 92 9.29 -8.74 -11.19
CA SER A 92 7.89 -9.14 -11.40
C SER A 92 7.27 -9.69 -10.12
N THR A 93 8.01 -10.47 -9.33
CA THR A 93 7.53 -10.98 -8.04
C THR A 93 7.26 -9.84 -7.06
N SER A 94 8.17 -8.87 -6.95
CA SER A 94 7.97 -7.67 -6.12
C SER A 94 6.73 -6.89 -6.57
N ALA A 95 6.54 -6.69 -7.87
CA ALA A 95 5.37 -6.00 -8.42
C ALA A 95 4.04 -6.73 -8.15
N TRP A 96 4.02 -8.07 -8.27
CA TRP A 96 2.83 -8.87 -7.92
C TRP A 96 2.52 -8.86 -6.43
N MET A 97 3.54 -8.90 -5.57
CA MET A 97 3.35 -8.77 -4.13
C MET A 97 2.91 -7.34 -3.73
N PHE A 98 3.44 -6.33 -4.41
CA PHE A 98 3.03 -4.93 -4.25
C PHE A 98 1.52 -4.79 -4.49
N ILE A 99 1.04 -5.20 -5.67
CA ILE A 99 -0.38 -5.02 -6.04
C ILE A 99 -1.28 -5.89 -5.16
N GLY A 100 -0.87 -7.13 -4.86
CA GLY A 100 -1.63 -8.02 -3.97
C GLY A 100 -1.70 -7.47 -2.54
N GLY A 101 -0.66 -6.82 -2.05
CA GLY A 101 -0.65 -6.24 -0.73
C GLY A 101 -1.41 -4.92 -0.61
N VAL A 102 -1.45 -4.10 -1.67
CA VAL A 102 -2.37 -2.95 -1.74
C VAL A 102 -3.81 -3.47 -1.78
N ALA A 103 -4.12 -4.50 -2.58
CA ALA A 103 -5.44 -5.14 -2.63
C ALA A 103 -5.89 -5.63 -1.26
N LEU A 104 -5.00 -6.31 -0.54
CA LEU A 104 -5.26 -6.80 0.80
C LEU A 104 -5.54 -5.65 1.79
N THR A 105 -4.79 -4.56 1.67
CA THR A 105 -5.02 -3.36 2.47
C THR A 105 -6.40 -2.77 2.19
N GLU A 106 -6.76 -2.63 0.91
CA GLU A 106 -8.06 -2.14 0.50
C GLU A 106 -9.20 -3.05 0.95
N ILE A 107 -9.00 -4.36 1.01
CA ILE A 107 -9.99 -5.29 1.60
C ILE A 107 -10.21 -4.99 3.08
N ILE A 108 -9.14 -4.75 3.86
CA ILE A 108 -9.26 -4.40 5.29
C ILE A 108 -10.03 -3.10 5.46
N LEU A 109 -9.71 -2.10 4.64
CA LEU A 109 -10.34 -0.79 4.60
C LEU A 109 -11.82 -0.87 4.17
N MET A 110 -12.13 -1.68 3.18
CA MET A 110 -13.49 -1.98 2.74
C MET A 110 -14.31 -2.69 3.82
N MET A 111 -13.75 -3.69 4.49
CA MET A 111 -14.42 -4.38 5.62
C MET A 111 -14.76 -3.41 6.75
N ARG A 112 -13.89 -2.42 7.02
CA ARG A 112 -14.16 -1.38 8.02
C ARG A 112 -15.31 -0.49 7.59
N THR A 113 -15.32 -0.07 6.33
CA THR A 113 -16.43 0.72 5.77
C THR A 113 -17.74 -0.07 5.85
N TRP A 114 -17.74 -1.34 5.48
CA TRP A 114 -18.89 -2.24 5.61
C TRP A 114 -19.43 -2.34 7.05
N ALA A 115 -18.53 -2.39 8.04
CA ALA A 115 -18.93 -2.42 9.45
C ALA A 115 -19.61 -1.12 9.92
N LEU A 116 -19.24 0.04 9.37
CA LEU A 116 -19.89 1.34 9.67
C LEU A 116 -21.34 1.39 9.17
N TRP A 117 -21.65 0.64 8.12
CA TRP A 117 -22.98 0.52 7.52
C TRP A 117 -23.82 -0.62 8.11
N GLY A 118 -23.47 -1.10 9.32
CA GLY A 118 -24.26 -2.10 10.02
C GLY A 118 -24.29 -3.48 9.36
N LYS A 119 -23.30 -3.79 8.51
CA LYS A 119 -23.19 -5.06 7.76
C LYS A 119 -24.33 -5.33 6.78
N ASP A 120 -24.88 -4.28 6.16
CA ASP A 120 -25.95 -4.42 5.17
C ASP A 120 -25.55 -5.34 3.99
N THR A 121 -26.40 -6.33 3.70
CA THR A 121 -26.13 -7.36 2.67
C THR A 121 -26.08 -6.78 1.26
N LYS A 122 -26.88 -5.74 0.95
CA LYS A 122 -26.87 -5.11 -0.37
C LYS A 122 -25.56 -4.38 -0.59
N LEU A 123 -25.08 -3.68 0.44
CA LEU A 123 -23.76 -3.04 0.41
C LEU A 123 -22.64 -4.07 0.28
N THR A 124 -22.72 -5.24 0.94
CA THR A 124 -21.73 -6.32 0.78
C THR A 124 -21.60 -6.76 -0.68
N VAL A 125 -22.73 -7.02 -1.34
CA VAL A 125 -22.75 -7.45 -2.74
C VAL A 125 -22.22 -6.33 -3.64
N GLY A 126 -22.69 -5.09 -3.44
CA GLY A 126 -22.22 -3.92 -4.20
C GLY A 126 -20.71 -3.68 -4.07
N LEU A 127 -20.17 -3.70 -2.85
CA LEU A 127 -18.74 -3.52 -2.59
C LEU A 127 -17.89 -4.65 -3.18
N THR A 128 -18.38 -5.90 -3.15
CA THR A 128 -17.67 -7.04 -3.73
C THR A 128 -17.59 -6.93 -5.25
N ILE A 129 -18.70 -6.59 -5.91
CA ILE A 129 -18.73 -6.34 -7.36
C ILE A 129 -17.81 -5.18 -7.71
N PHE A 130 -17.87 -4.10 -6.95
CA PHE A 130 -17.01 -2.93 -7.14
C PHE A 130 -15.52 -3.25 -6.98
N PHE A 131 -15.17 -4.04 -5.96
CA PHE A 131 -13.80 -4.52 -5.75
C PHE A 131 -13.32 -5.32 -6.95
N LEU A 132 -14.09 -6.32 -7.41
CA LEU A 132 -13.71 -7.13 -8.57
C LEU A 132 -13.63 -6.27 -9.85
N GLY A 133 -14.55 -5.32 -10.01
CA GLY A 133 -14.59 -4.41 -11.15
C GLY A 133 -13.39 -3.45 -11.25
N CYS A 134 -12.74 -3.13 -10.14
CA CYS A 134 -11.52 -2.31 -10.13
C CYS A 134 -10.25 -3.17 -10.18
N TRP A 135 -10.18 -4.19 -9.32
CA TRP A 135 -8.95 -4.97 -9.13
C TRP A 135 -8.65 -5.94 -10.27
N VAL A 136 -9.65 -6.47 -10.99
CA VAL A 136 -9.41 -7.34 -12.14
C VAL A 136 -8.75 -6.56 -13.30
N PRO A 137 -9.27 -5.39 -13.72
CA PRO A 137 -8.56 -4.53 -14.67
C PRO A 137 -7.16 -4.12 -14.20
N ASP A 138 -6.98 -3.77 -12.92
CA ASP A 138 -5.67 -3.38 -12.39
C ASP A 138 -4.63 -4.50 -12.49
N LEU A 139 -5.01 -5.74 -12.16
CA LEU A 139 -4.14 -6.91 -12.33
C LEU A 139 -3.78 -7.13 -13.80
N TYR A 140 -4.72 -6.91 -14.72
CA TYR A 140 -4.47 -7.02 -16.15
C TYR A 140 -3.52 -5.94 -16.65
N ILE A 141 -3.70 -4.68 -16.23
CA ILE A 141 -2.80 -3.57 -16.55
C ILE A 141 -1.40 -3.84 -16.01
N MET A 142 -1.28 -4.33 -14.78
CA MET A 142 0.01 -4.72 -14.20
C MET A 142 0.70 -5.83 -15.00
N HIS A 143 -0.07 -6.82 -15.48
CA HIS A 143 0.46 -7.87 -16.36
C HIS A 143 1.02 -7.29 -17.67
N LEU A 144 0.27 -6.40 -18.33
CA LEU A 144 0.71 -5.74 -19.56
C LEU A 144 1.95 -4.88 -19.32
N PHE A 145 1.97 -4.11 -18.21
CA PHE A 145 3.12 -3.32 -17.80
C PHE A 145 4.37 -4.20 -17.65
N LEU A 146 4.30 -5.26 -16.85
CA LEU A 146 5.45 -6.16 -16.64
C LEU A 146 5.91 -6.86 -17.92
N LYS A 147 4.99 -7.15 -18.85
CA LYS A 147 5.30 -7.72 -20.16
C LYS A 147 6.01 -6.72 -21.09
N SER A 148 5.69 -5.44 -20.98
CA SER A 148 6.33 -4.37 -21.77
C SER A 148 7.78 -4.10 -21.35
N GLN A 149 8.17 -4.46 -20.13
CA GLN A 149 9.52 -4.21 -19.61
C GLN A 149 10.57 -5.07 -20.31
N THR A 150 11.69 -4.44 -20.67
CA THR A 150 12.88 -5.11 -21.19
C THR A 150 14.00 -5.08 -20.16
N TYR A 151 14.68 -6.21 -19.99
CA TYR A 151 15.72 -6.40 -18.98
C TYR A 151 17.02 -6.67 -19.71
N ILE A 152 18.06 -5.88 -19.41
CA ILE A 152 19.36 -5.99 -20.06
C ILE A 152 20.46 -6.31 -19.04
N PRO A 153 21.58 -6.91 -19.49
CA PRO A 153 22.74 -7.11 -18.64
C PRO A 153 23.25 -5.77 -18.10
N SER A 154 23.70 -5.78 -16.85
CA SER A 154 24.22 -4.59 -16.20
C SER A 154 25.51 -4.11 -16.89
N PRO A 155 25.61 -2.84 -17.31
CA PRO A 155 26.81 -2.31 -17.95
C PRO A 155 27.95 -2.07 -16.95
N LEU A 156 27.67 -2.06 -15.65
CA LEU A 156 28.64 -1.77 -14.60
C LEU A 156 28.53 -2.76 -13.43
N PRO A 157 29.67 -3.14 -12.81
CA PRO A 157 29.71 -4.15 -11.75
C PRO A 157 29.02 -3.73 -10.43
N GLN A 158 28.63 -2.46 -10.29
CA GLN A 158 27.99 -1.91 -9.08
C GLN A 158 26.48 -1.73 -9.22
N ILE A 159 25.92 -2.01 -10.40
CA ILE A 159 24.50 -1.83 -10.68
C ILE A 159 23.84 -3.21 -10.64
N GLY A 160 22.79 -3.32 -9.83
CA GLY A 160 21.92 -4.49 -9.77
C GLY A 160 21.14 -4.66 -11.07
N CYS A 161 19.81 -4.66 -10.99
CA CYS A 161 19.02 -4.78 -12.21
C CYS A 161 18.95 -3.47 -13.02
N VAL A 162 19.01 -3.61 -14.34
CA VAL A 162 18.73 -2.58 -15.34
C VAL A 162 17.43 -2.93 -16.08
N ILE A 163 16.44 -2.05 -15.90
CA ILE A 163 15.11 -2.17 -16.48
C ILE A 163 14.94 -1.03 -17.47
N LEU A 164 14.59 -1.36 -18.71
CA LEU A 164 14.26 -0.42 -19.77
C LEU A 164 12.76 -0.57 -20.07
N LEU A 165 11.99 0.49 -19.82
CA LEU A 165 10.55 0.51 -20.08
C LEU A 165 10.30 0.39 -21.58
N GLY A 166 9.47 -0.58 -21.97
CA GLY A 166 8.90 -0.65 -23.32
C GLY A 166 7.72 0.31 -23.47
N GLY A 167 7.57 0.86 -24.67
CA GLY A 167 6.65 1.94 -25.01
C GLY A 167 5.18 1.60 -24.79
N GLU A 168 4.61 2.22 -23.76
CA GLU A 168 3.31 2.91 -23.68
C GLU A 168 2.98 3.09 -22.18
N PRO A 169 2.63 4.30 -21.71
CA PRO A 169 2.43 4.56 -20.27
C PRO A 169 1.10 4.01 -19.76
N ILE A 170 0.79 2.72 -19.92
CA ILE A 170 -0.50 2.14 -19.50
C ILE A 170 -0.74 2.20 -17.98
N LEU A 171 0.32 2.43 -17.18
CA LEU A 171 0.26 2.52 -15.73
C LEU A 171 -0.67 3.63 -15.21
N TYR A 172 -0.88 4.73 -15.95
CA TYR A 172 -1.76 5.80 -15.47
C TYR A 172 -3.20 5.29 -15.27
N VAL A 173 -3.63 4.31 -16.07
CA VAL A 173 -4.98 3.73 -15.99
C VAL A 173 -5.18 3.04 -14.64
N GLY A 174 -4.18 2.29 -14.16
CA GLY A 174 -4.24 1.64 -12.86
C GLY A 174 -4.31 2.64 -11.69
N TRP A 175 -3.57 3.75 -11.79
CA TRP A 175 -3.65 4.82 -10.79
C TRP A 175 -5.02 5.51 -10.78
N VAL A 176 -5.62 5.73 -11.95
CA VAL A 176 -6.98 6.28 -12.06
C VAL A 176 -8.00 5.33 -11.43
N ILE A 177 -7.90 4.02 -11.68
CA ILE A 177 -8.78 3.01 -11.09
C ILE A 177 -8.62 2.98 -9.56
N LEU A 178 -7.40 2.97 -9.05
CA LEU A 178 -7.13 3.02 -7.61
C LEU A 178 -7.71 4.29 -6.98
N MET A 179 -7.54 5.46 -7.61
CA MET A 179 -8.13 6.71 -7.13
C MET A 179 -9.66 6.68 -7.10
N ILE A 180 -10.31 6.11 -8.12
CA ILE A 180 -11.76 5.92 -8.14
C ILE A 180 -12.18 5.04 -6.97
N TYR A 181 -11.45 3.94 -6.74
CA TYR A 181 -11.70 3.04 -5.62
C TYR A 181 -11.61 3.78 -4.27
N GLU A 182 -10.49 4.47 -4.02
CA GLU A 182 -10.26 5.23 -2.80
C GLU A 182 -11.31 6.32 -2.59
N ALA A 183 -11.70 7.05 -3.65
CA ALA A 183 -12.72 8.09 -3.58
C ALA A 183 -14.10 7.53 -3.21
N VAL A 184 -14.48 6.38 -3.78
CA VAL A 184 -15.76 5.72 -3.46
C VAL A 184 -15.76 5.25 -2.00
N ILE A 185 -14.70 4.57 -1.55
CA ILE A 185 -14.61 4.08 -0.17
C ILE A 185 -14.57 5.24 0.83
N LEU A 186 -13.80 6.31 0.54
CA LEU A 186 -13.77 7.53 1.35
C LEU A 186 -15.17 8.17 1.43
N THR A 187 -15.88 8.26 0.32
CA THR A 187 -17.25 8.81 0.31
C THR A 187 -18.20 7.97 1.15
N LEU A 188 -18.14 6.65 1.03
CA LEU A 188 -18.94 5.72 1.85
C LEU A 188 -18.58 5.80 3.32
N MET A 189 -17.32 6.13 3.67
CA MET A 189 -16.93 6.40 5.05
C MET A 189 -17.46 7.75 5.54
N LEU A 190 -17.49 8.79 4.70
CA LEU A 190 -17.94 10.13 5.11
C LEU A 190 -19.44 10.21 5.42
N ILE A 191 -20.30 9.52 4.65
CA ILE A 191 -21.76 9.58 4.79
C ILE A 191 -22.23 9.26 6.23
N PRO A 192 -21.95 8.07 6.81
CA PRO A 192 -22.38 7.77 8.17
C PRO A 192 -21.70 8.65 9.22
N GLY A 193 -20.47 9.11 8.96
CA GLY A 193 -19.75 10.05 9.83
C GLY A 193 -20.46 11.40 9.95
N VAL A 194 -20.87 11.98 8.82
CA VAL A 194 -21.61 13.25 8.78
C VAL A 194 -23.01 13.08 9.37
N ALA A 195 -23.69 11.96 9.11
CA ALA A 195 -24.99 11.67 9.70
C ALA A 195 -24.92 11.61 11.24
N LEU A 196 -23.91 10.93 11.79
CA LEU A 196 -23.66 10.86 13.23
C LEU A 196 -23.39 12.25 13.82
N PHE A 197 -22.55 13.05 13.16
CA PHE A 197 -22.24 14.42 13.58
C PHE A 197 -23.50 15.29 13.63
N ARG A 198 -24.32 15.28 12.57
CA ARG A 198 -25.58 16.04 12.50
C ARG A 198 -26.61 15.60 13.53
N SER A 199 -26.64 14.31 13.90
CA SER A 199 -27.56 13.79 14.90
C SER A 199 -27.20 14.12 16.36
N GLY A 200 -26.07 14.80 16.60
CA GLY A 200 -25.58 15.11 17.95
C GLY A 200 -25.05 13.89 18.72
N LYS A 201 -25.03 12.70 18.11
CA LYS A 201 -24.55 11.44 18.71
C LYS A 201 -23.02 11.26 18.56
N TRP A 202 -22.28 12.36 18.63
CA TRP A 202 -20.84 12.35 18.43
C TRP A 202 -20.13 11.94 19.72
N SER A 203 -19.53 10.75 19.73
CA SER A 203 -18.79 10.22 20.90
C SER A 203 -17.28 10.35 20.74
N ALA A 204 -16.53 10.18 21.84
CA ALA A 204 -15.07 10.11 21.79
C ALA A 204 -14.57 8.95 20.89
N LEU A 205 -15.26 7.80 20.90
CA LEU A 205 -14.95 6.68 20.02
C LEU A 205 -15.24 7.01 18.55
N THR A 206 -16.35 7.68 18.26
CA THR A 206 -16.71 8.16 16.91
C THR A 206 -15.65 9.14 16.39
N THR A 207 -15.16 10.03 17.26
CA THR A 207 -14.09 10.98 16.90
C THR A 207 -12.85 10.24 16.44
N VAL A 208 -12.38 9.24 17.19
CA VAL A 208 -11.17 8.49 16.83
C VAL A 208 -11.37 7.68 15.54
N VAL A 209 -12.51 6.99 15.39
CA VAL A 209 -12.77 6.13 14.24
C VAL A 209 -12.89 6.92 12.94
N TYR A 210 -13.61 8.04 12.95
CA TYR A 210 -13.85 8.85 11.76
C TYR A 210 -12.73 9.85 11.50
N ARG A 211 -12.30 10.62 12.50
CA ARG A 211 -11.27 11.65 12.29
C ARG A 211 -9.97 11.03 11.82
N ASP A 212 -9.43 10.08 12.59
CA ASP A 212 -8.13 9.50 12.28
C ASP A 212 -8.25 8.63 11.01
N GLY A 213 -9.34 7.86 10.87
CA GLY A 213 -9.63 7.06 9.68
C GLY A 213 -9.67 7.88 8.39
N ILE A 214 -10.49 8.94 8.35
CA ILE A 214 -10.65 9.81 7.16
C ILE A 214 -9.33 10.49 6.78
N PHE A 215 -8.56 11.00 7.75
CA PHE A 215 -7.27 11.63 7.45
C PHE A 215 -6.30 10.67 6.76
N TYR A 216 -6.29 9.40 7.16
CA TYR A 216 -5.45 8.40 6.51
C TYR A 216 -5.90 8.09 5.07
N TYR A 217 -7.21 8.02 4.81
CA TYR A 217 -7.71 7.87 3.44
C TYR A 217 -7.39 9.08 2.56
N LEU A 218 -7.54 10.30 3.09
CA LEU A 218 -7.15 11.51 2.37
C LEU A 218 -5.67 11.51 2.03
N PHE A 219 -4.82 11.01 2.94
CA PHE A 219 -3.39 10.88 2.70
C PHE A 219 -3.08 9.83 1.62
N LEU A 220 -3.71 8.65 1.68
CA LEU A 220 -3.54 7.60 0.65
C LEU A 220 -4.00 8.08 -0.72
N PHE A 221 -5.18 8.70 -0.79
CA PHE A 221 -5.71 9.30 -2.02
C PHE A 221 -4.77 10.39 -2.56
N GLY A 222 -4.25 11.26 -1.70
CA GLY A 222 -3.27 12.27 -2.09
C GLY A 222 -1.98 11.66 -2.65
N LEU A 223 -1.52 10.56 -2.06
CA LEU A 223 -0.34 9.84 -2.56
C LEU A 223 -0.61 9.14 -3.89
N SER A 224 -1.82 8.61 -4.10
CA SER A 224 -2.27 8.09 -5.40
C SER A 224 -2.28 9.18 -6.48
N VAL A 225 -2.72 10.41 -6.14
CA VAL A 225 -2.64 11.57 -7.04
C VAL A 225 -1.18 11.89 -7.39
N VAL A 226 -0.27 11.91 -6.41
CA VAL A 226 1.15 12.15 -6.66
C VAL A 226 1.73 11.09 -7.60
N ASN A 227 1.38 9.82 -7.41
CA ASN A 227 1.80 8.74 -8.29
C ASN A 227 1.22 8.87 -9.71
N LEU A 228 -0.05 9.23 -9.86
CA LEU A 228 -0.66 9.50 -11.16
C LEU A 228 0.07 10.63 -11.90
N VAL A 229 0.31 11.75 -11.22
CA VAL A 229 1.05 12.89 -11.79
C VAL A 229 2.48 12.47 -12.16
N ALA A 230 3.15 11.70 -11.31
CA ALA A 230 4.49 11.18 -11.57
C ALA A 230 4.53 10.32 -12.85
N VAL A 231 3.56 9.43 -13.04
CA VAL A 231 3.47 8.59 -14.25
C VAL A 231 3.24 9.43 -15.52
N LEU A 232 2.43 10.48 -15.44
CA LEU A 232 2.07 11.32 -16.59
C LEU A 232 3.17 12.34 -16.97
N VAL A 233 3.92 12.85 -15.98
CA VAL A 233 4.84 13.98 -16.17
C VAL A 233 6.31 13.56 -16.17
N LEU A 234 6.69 12.56 -15.36
CA LEU A 234 8.10 12.21 -15.20
C LEU A 234 8.61 11.31 -16.34
N PRO A 235 9.92 11.36 -16.62
CA PRO A 235 10.57 10.39 -17.50
C PRO A 235 10.30 8.95 -17.06
N HIS A 236 10.29 8.02 -18.01
CA HIS A 236 9.99 6.60 -17.78
C HIS A 236 10.71 5.95 -16.59
N VAL A 237 11.97 6.30 -16.35
CA VAL A 237 12.78 5.75 -15.23
C VAL A 237 12.28 6.21 -13.85
N LEU A 238 11.64 7.39 -13.80
CA LEU A 238 11.14 8.04 -12.58
C LEU A 238 9.64 7.84 -12.36
N GLN A 239 8.91 7.20 -13.29
CA GLN A 239 7.47 6.98 -13.15
C GLN A 239 7.10 6.19 -11.88
N ASN A 240 7.99 5.30 -11.42
CA ASN A 240 7.77 4.46 -10.24
C ASN A 240 8.37 5.04 -8.95
N LEU A 241 8.82 6.31 -8.97
CA LEU A 241 9.56 6.93 -7.87
C LEU A 241 8.81 6.89 -6.54
N PHE A 242 7.50 7.13 -6.56
CA PHE A 242 6.65 7.18 -5.36
C PHE A 242 5.91 5.88 -5.05
N PHE A 243 6.09 4.83 -5.86
CA PHE A 243 5.40 3.55 -5.67
C PHE A 243 5.76 2.92 -4.32
N PRO A 244 7.05 2.82 -3.91
CA PRO A 244 7.41 2.25 -2.61
C PRO A 244 6.73 2.99 -1.45
N TYR A 245 6.54 4.31 -1.57
CA TYR A 245 5.81 5.09 -0.57
C TYR A 245 4.34 4.74 -0.55
N GLN A 246 3.67 4.63 -1.70
CA GLN A 246 2.28 4.16 -1.76
C GLN A 246 2.14 2.83 -1.01
N ARG A 247 2.99 1.85 -1.33
CA ARG A 247 2.99 0.52 -0.73
C ARG A 247 3.11 0.57 0.79
N VAL A 248 4.16 1.23 1.26
CA VAL A 248 4.52 1.29 2.68
C VAL A 248 3.47 2.06 3.45
N MET A 249 2.94 3.16 2.89
CA MET A 249 1.91 3.96 3.54
C MET A 249 0.57 3.20 3.65
N HIS A 250 0.16 2.44 2.63
CA HIS A 250 -1.01 1.54 2.76
C HIS A 250 -0.83 0.60 3.96
N THR A 251 0.34 -0.02 4.08
CA THR A 251 0.63 -0.92 5.22
C THR A 251 0.64 -0.16 6.55
N ILE A 252 1.41 0.92 6.68
CA ILE A 252 1.56 1.69 7.91
C ILE A 252 0.21 2.22 8.39
N LEU A 253 -0.51 2.93 7.53
CA LEU A 253 -1.71 3.65 7.91
C LEU A 253 -2.81 2.68 8.30
N THR A 254 -3.05 1.64 7.50
CA THR A 254 -4.06 0.63 7.83
C THR A 254 -3.70 -0.12 9.11
N SER A 255 -2.41 -0.41 9.33
CA SER A 255 -1.97 -1.05 10.56
C SER A 255 -2.27 -0.19 11.78
N ARG A 256 -1.87 1.09 11.74
CA ARG A 256 -2.11 2.06 12.82
C ARG A 256 -3.58 2.21 13.13
N VAL A 257 -4.44 2.23 12.11
CA VAL A 257 -5.87 2.34 12.34
C VAL A 257 -6.44 1.10 13.03
N VAL A 258 -6.08 -0.09 12.56
CA VAL A 258 -6.55 -1.34 13.16
C VAL A 258 -6.11 -1.44 14.62
N LEU A 259 -4.83 -1.14 14.90
CA LEU A 259 -4.28 -1.15 16.26
C LEU A 259 -4.96 -0.10 17.15
N HIS A 260 -5.10 1.14 16.67
CA HIS A 260 -5.72 2.21 17.45
C HIS A 260 -7.17 1.87 17.79
N MET A 261 -7.95 1.39 16.82
CA MET A 261 -9.35 0.97 17.04
C MET A 261 -9.46 -0.13 18.10
N ARG A 262 -8.61 -1.16 18.03
CA ARG A 262 -8.64 -2.26 19.01
C ARG A 262 -8.18 -1.83 20.39
N SER A 263 -7.16 -0.99 20.49
CA SER A 263 -6.70 -0.45 21.77
C SER A 263 -7.81 0.34 22.49
N GLN A 264 -8.62 1.10 21.72
CA GLN A 264 -9.75 1.86 22.25
C GLN A 264 -10.92 0.96 22.63
N SER A 265 -11.16 -0.15 21.92
CA SER A 265 -12.18 -1.13 22.31
C SER A 265 -11.83 -1.89 23.59
N ARG A 266 -10.54 -2.03 23.92
CA ARG A 266 -10.08 -2.73 25.14
C ARG A 266 -10.20 -1.87 26.40
N LYS A 267 -9.93 -0.56 26.32
CA LYS A 267 -10.06 0.40 27.44
C LYS A 267 -11.43 0.36 28.17
N PRO A 268 -12.59 0.37 27.50
CA PRO A 268 -13.89 0.30 28.18
C PRO A 268 -14.15 -1.07 28.82
N ALA A 269 -13.59 -2.16 28.28
CA ALA A 269 -13.68 -3.48 28.91
C ALA A 269 -12.84 -3.56 30.20
N THR A 270 -11.66 -2.93 30.24
CA THR A 270 -10.79 -2.92 31.44
C THR A 270 -11.36 -2.01 32.52
N LEU A 271 -11.91 -0.85 32.16
CA LEU A 271 -12.56 0.06 33.12
C LEU A 271 -13.80 -0.60 33.76
N SER A 272 -14.59 -1.31 32.97
CA SER A 272 -15.77 -2.05 33.48
C SER A 272 -15.36 -3.20 34.41
N ALA A 273 -14.27 -3.92 34.08
CA ALA A 273 -13.74 -4.99 34.94
C ALA A 273 -13.16 -4.46 36.27
N LEU A 274 -12.46 -3.32 36.24
CA LEU A 274 -11.93 -2.66 37.44
C LEU A 274 -13.03 -2.12 38.36
N VAL A 275 -14.13 -1.59 37.80
CA VAL A 275 -15.28 -1.13 38.58
C VAL A 275 -16.05 -2.30 39.21
N VAL A 276 -16.07 -3.46 38.56
CA VAL A 276 -16.70 -4.68 39.12
C VAL A 276 -15.85 -5.31 40.23
N HIS A 277 -14.52 -5.17 40.20
CA HIS A 277 -13.63 -5.64 41.28
C HIS A 277 -13.48 -4.64 42.44
N ALA A 278 -13.95 -3.40 42.28
CA ALA A 278 -13.95 -2.37 43.33
C ALA A 278 -15.28 -2.28 44.10
N ARG A 279 -16.21 -3.21 43.88
CA ARG A 279 -17.45 -3.41 44.67
C ARG A 279 -17.37 -4.75 45.40
#